data_AF-A0A240U1X5-F1
#
_entry.id   AF-A0A240U1X5-F1
#
_cell.length_a   1.000
_cell.length_b   1.000
_cell.length_c   1.000
_cell.angle_alpha   90.00
_cell.angle_beta   90.00
_cell.angle_gamma   90.00
#
_symmetry.space_group_name_H-M   'P 1'
#
loop_
_entity.id
_entity.type
_entity.pdbx_description
1 polymer ?
#
loop_
_entity_poly.entity_id
_entity_poly.type
_entity_poly.pdbx_seq_one_letter_code
_entity_poly.pdbx_strand_id
1 'polypeptide(L)' 'MVKANKLTQLQATKLKEAGMHGDGAGLWLKVTEGGSKSWILRYAFNGRERWTGLGPYPDVSLVS' A
#
# COMPACT_ATOMS: atom_id res chain seq x y z
N MET A 1 -3.65 -19.56 -2.35
CA MET A 1 -3.67 -18.16 -2.81
C MET A 1 -3.37 -17.26 -1.62
N VAL A 2 -2.51 -16.25 -1.76
CA VAL A 2 -2.27 -15.26 -0.68
C VAL A 2 -3.50 -14.35 -0.59
N LYS A 3 -4.00 -14.13 0.63
CA LYS A 3 -5.17 -13.28 0.89
C LYS A 3 -4.91 -11.81 0.49
N ALA A 4 -5.80 -11.23 -0.30
CA ALA A 4 -5.85 -9.82 -0.67
C ALA A 4 -6.89 -9.05 0.18
N ASN A 5 -6.93 -7.72 0.07
CA ASN A 5 -7.86 -6.83 0.78
C ASN A 5 -7.76 -6.98 2.30
N LYS A 6 -6.53 -6.95 2.83
CA LYS A 6 -6.26 -7.12 4.26
C LYS A 6 -6.46 -5.84 5.06
N LEU A 7 -6.28 -4.69 4.42
CA LEU A 7 -6.51 -3.39 5.00
C LEU A 7 -7.96 -2.96 4.73
N THR A 8 -8.55 -2.32 5.73
CA THR A 8 -9.75 -1.50 5.59
C THR A 8 -9.37 -0.02 5.52
N GLN A 9 -10.28 0.81 5.04
CA GLN A 9 -10.05 2.26 5.03
C GLN A 9 -9.74 2.82 6.42
N LEU A 10 -10.45 2.33 7.46
CA LEU A 10 -10.23 2.73 8.85
C LEU A 10 -8.83 2.32 9.35
N GLN A 11 -8.36 1.13 8.98
CA GLN A 11 -6.99 0.70 9.30
C GLN A 11 -5.97 1.58 8.60
N ALA A 12 -6.14 1.85 7.30
CA ALA A 12 -5.26 2.74 6.55
C ALA A 12 -5.20 4.17 7.14
N THR A 13 -6.32 4.69 7.64
CA THR A 13 -6.36 5.98 8.35
C THR A 13 -5.57 5.93 9.65
N LYS A 14 -5.73 4.86 10.44
CA LYS A 14 -5.15 4.73 11.79
C LYS A 14 -3.66 4.35 11.77
N LEU A 15 -3.14 3.83 10.67
CA LEU A 15 -1.73 3.47 10.55
C LEU A 15 -0.81 4.68 10.70
N LYS A 16 0.04 4.63 11.73
CA LYS A 16 1.06 5.65 12.05
C LYS A 16 2.47 5.09 12.06
N GLU A 17 2.61 3.78 12.20
CA GLU A 17 3.91 3.10 12.19
C GLU A 17 4.54 3.23 10.80
N ALA A 18 5.74 3.80 10.75
CA ALA A 18 6.51 3.92 9.53
C ALA A 18 6.86 2.54 8.96
N GLY A 19 6.77 2.39 7.65
CA GLY A 19 7.06 1.12 6.99
C GLY A 19 6.11 0.79 5.85
N MET A 20 6.19 -0.47 5.39
CA MET A 20 5.39 -1.01 4.31
C MET A 20 4.29 -1.92 4.87
N HIS A 21 3.04 -1.53 4.69
CA HIS A 21 1.86 -2.26 5.19
C HIS A 21 1.14 -2.93 4.02
N GLY A 22 1.25 -4.25 3.91
CA GLY A 22 0.76 -4.98 2.74
C GLY A 22 -0.75 -5.24 2.79
N ASP A 23 -1.47 -4.81 1.74
CA ASP A 23 -2.88 -5.11 1.54
C ASP A 23 -3.10 -6.45 0.82
N GLY A 24 -2.11 -6.90 0.06
CA GLY A 24 -2.12 -8.16 -0.71
C GLY A 24 -2.21 -7.91 -2.21
N ALA A 25 -2.11 -8.98 -3.01
CA ALA A 25 -2.01 -8.89 -4.48
C ALA A 25 -0.93 -7.90 -5.01
N GLY A 26 0.13 -7.67 -4.22
CA GLY A 26 1.18 -6.71 -4.55
C GLY A 26 0.89 -5.27 -4.14
N LEU A 27 -0.26 -4.94 -3.56
CA LEU A 27 -0.58 -3.61 -3.05
C LEU A 27 -0.04 -3.40 -1.62
N TRP A 28 0.59 -2.25 -1.40
CA TRP A 28 1.17 -1.85 -0.12
C TRP A 28 0.90 -0.37 0.18
N LEU A 29 0.64 -0.05 1.45
CA LEU A 29 0.63 1.31 1.95
C LEU A 29 2.00 1.63 2.57
N LYS A 30 2.73 2.57 1.97
CA LYS A 30 3.95 3.12 2.55
C LYS A 30 3.59 4.24 3.52
N VAL A 31 4.03 4.11 4.77
CA VAL A 31 3.93 5.16 5.80
C VAL A 31 5.34 5.69 6.07
N THR A 32 5.54 7.00 5.98
CA THR A 32 6.84 7.63 6.32
C THR A 32 6.94 7.92 7.81
N GLU A 33 8.15 8.23 8.29
CA GLU A 33 8.36 8.68 9.68
C GLU A 33 7.54 9.92 10.03
N GLY A 34 7.33 10.83 9.06
CA GLY A 34 6.45 11.99 9.20
C GLY A 34 4.96 11.69 9.12
N GLY A 35 4.56 10.42 8.99
CA GLY A 35 3.17 9.97 8.96
C GLY A 35 2.45 10.13 7.61
N SER A 36 3.12 10.65 6.58
CA SER A 36 2.58 10.72 5.22
C SER A 36 2.43 9.31 4.64
N LYS A 37 1.40 9.11 3.82
CA LYS A 37 1.01 7.80 3.31
C LYS A 37 0.90 7.80 1.79
N SER A 38 1.34 6.72 1.15
CA SER A 38 1.22 6.55 -0.31
C SER A 38 1.09 5.08 -0.69
N TRP A 39 0.33 4.80 -1.75
CA TRP A 39 0.15 3.45 -2.28
C TRP A 39 1.30 3.05 -3.20
N ILE A 40 1.77 1.81 -3.05
CA ILE A 40 2.80 1.20 -3.87
C ILE A 40 2.28 -0.13 -4.42
N LEU A 41 2.40 -0.33 -5.73
CA LEU A 41 2.19 -1.62 -6.38
C LEU A 41 3.54 -2.29 -6.64
N ARG A 42 3.73 -3.48 -6.05
CA ARG A 42 4.86 -4.37 -6.30
C ARG A 42 4.43 -5.48 -7.26
N TYR A 43 5.12 -5.62 -8.38
CA TYR A 43 4.85 -6.64 -9.38
C TYR A 43 6.13 -7.09 -10.08
N ALA A 44 6.08 -8.23 -10.75
CA ALA A 44 7.16 -8.68 -11.63
C ALA A 44 6.70 -8.54 -13.09
N PHE A 45 7.55 -7.95 -13.93
CA PHE A 45 7.31 -7.86 -15.38
C PHE A 45 8.62 -8.15 -16.11
N ASN A 46 8.57 -9.08 -17.06
CA ASN A 46 9.76 -9.61 -17.77
C ASN A 46 10.85 -10.10 -16.80
N GLY A 47 10.45 -10.86 -15.77
CA GLY A 47 11.37 -11.42 -14.78
C GLY A 47 12.02 -10.40 -13.85
N ARG A 48 11.65 -9.12 -13.93
CA ARG A 48 12.19 -8.05 -13.08
C ARG A 48 11.13 -7.51 -12.14
N GLU A 49 11.51 -7.39 -10.88
CA GLU A 49 10.67 -6.76 -9.86
C GLU A 49 10.58 -5.25 -10.09
N ARG A 50 9.38 -4.71 -9.89
CA ARG A 50 9.05 -3.30 -10.02
C ARG A 50 8.19 -2.84 -8.86
N TRP A 51 8.42 -1.60 -8.45
CA TRP A 51 7.67 -0.90 -7.40
C TRP A 51 7.18 0.42 -8.01
N THR A 52 5.88 0.59 -8.10
CA THR A 52 5.27 1.77 -8.73
C THR A 52 4.38 2.48 -7.72
N GLY A 53 4.58 3.79 -7.57
CA GLY A 53 3.68 4.63 -6.77
C GLY A 53 2.35 4.81 -7.49
N LEU A 54 1.24 4.61 -6.77
CA LEU A 54 -0.12 4.81 -7.27
C LEU A 54 -0.71 6.15 -6.82
N GLY A 55 -0.10 6.81 -5.83
CA GLY A 55 -0.49 8.14 -5.35
C GLY A 55 -0.53 8.26 -3.83
N PRO A 56 -0.69 9.48 -3.30
CA PRO A 56 -0.81 9.73 -1.87
C PRO A 56 -2.17 9.24 -1.34
N TYR A 57 -2.18 8.82 -0.08
CA TYR A 57 -3.41 8.60 0.69
C TYR A 57 -3.65 9.84 1.57
N PRO A 58 -4.89 10.37 1.69
CA PRO A 58 -6.15 9.74 1.27
C PRO A 58 -6.63 10.07 -0.15
N ASP A 59 -5.94 10.91 -0.91
CA ASP A 59 -6.36 11.34 -2.26
C ASP A 59 -6.66 10.15 -3.20
N VAL A 60 -5.84 9.10 -3.09
CA VAL A 60 -6.12 7.77 -3.63
C VAL A 60 -6.64 6.90 -2.50
N SER A 61 -7.95 6.71 -2.45
CA SER A 61 -8.60 5.89 -1.43
C SER A 61 -8.44 4.40 -1.72
N LEU A 62 -8.35 3.60 -0.65
CA LEU A 62 -8.59 2.17 -0.77
C LEU A 62 -10.08 1.94 -1.07
N VAL A 63 -10.38 1.22 -2.15
CA VAL A 63 -11.74 0.78 -2.45
C VAL A 63 -11.85 -0.67 -1.97
N SER A 64 -12.67 -0.90 -0.97
CA SER A 64 -12.93 -2.21 -0.38
C SER A 64 -14.35 -2.65 -0.64
#